data_AF-A0A831LEM9-F1
#
_entry.id   AF-A0A831LEM9-F1
#
_cell.length_a   1.000
_cell.length_b   1.000
_cell.length_c   1.000
_cell.angle_alpha   90.00
_cell.angle_beta   90.00
_cell.angle_gamma   90.00
#
_symmetry.space_group_name_H-M   'P 1'
#
loop_
_entity.id
_entity.type
_entity.pdbx_description
1 polymer ?
#
loop_
_entity_poly.entity_id
_entity_poly.type
_entity_poly.pdbx_seq_one_letter_code
_entity_poly.pdbx_strand_id
1 'polypeptide(L)'
;VVIVDRAKRVEDRINQIAKIVQSDESAVIIAPHGMLNGGPVVDYFAQLAPDERNKLIFVSYQAEGTLGRRILNGEREFVVRSLVGGETKIEMRMEAVSIPGFSGHSDRRELMKYIEHLEPKPKKVVLVHGEPSKVVSLATSIELKYKITTIIPKVGERIRSL
;
A
#
# COMPACT_ATOMS: atom_id res chain seq x y z
N VAL A 1 7.28 -18.11 10.64
CA VAL A 1 6.97 -16.68 10.38
C VAL A 1 7.90 -15.85 11.22
N VAL A 2 8.66 -14.95 10.61
CA VAL A 2 9.54 -14.00 11.27
C VAL A 2 8.89 -12.62 11.16
N ILE A 3 8.35 -12.15 12.29
CA ILE A 3 7.84 -10.78 12.37
C ILE A 3 9.03 -9.87 12.66
N VAL A 4 9.31 -8.98 11.73
CA VAL A 4 10.40 -8.03 11.86
C VAL A 4 9.81 -6.69 12.27
N ASP A 5 10.01 -6.34 13.54
CA ASP A 5 9.70 -5.00 14.03
C ASP A 5 10.84 -4.04 13.70
N ARG A 6 10.58 -2.74 13.87
CA ARG A 6 11.58 -1.69 13.77
C ARG A 6 12.64 -1.91 14.84
N ALA A 7 13.82 -2.40 14.44
CA ALA A 7 14.97 -2.49 15.33
C ALA A 7 15.28 -1.12 15.95
N LYS A 8 15.58 -1.12 17.25
CA LYS A 8 15.91 0.12 17.99
C LYS A 8 17.26 0.68 17.59
N ARG A 9 18.19 -0.17 17.13
CA ARG A 9 19.52 0.20 16.64
C ARG A 9 19.72 -0.26 15.21
N VAL A 10 20.61 0.42 14.49
CA VAL A 10 20.91 0.14 13.08
C VAL A 10 21.64 -1.19 12.94
N GLU A 11 22.58 -1.47 13.83
CA GLU A 11 23.39 -2.68 13.85
C GLU A 11 22.52 -3.92 14.05
N ASP A 12 21.54 -3.85 14.95
CA ASP A 12 20.59 -4.93 15.22
C ASP A 12 19.79 -5.29 13.96
N ARG A 13 19.38 -4.27 13.18
CA ARG A 13 18.67 -4.48 11.91
C ARG A 13 19.57 -5.15 10.87
N ILE A 14 20.81 -4.69 10.72
CA ILE A 14 21.77 -5.26 9.76
C ILE A 14 22.03 -6.74 10.11
N ASN A 15 22.28 -7.04 11.38
CA ASN A 15 22.51 -8.40 11.85
C ASN A 15 21.29 -9.31 11.65
N GLN A 16 20.08 -8.80 11.88
CA GLN A 16 18.84 -9.54 11.65
C GLN A 16 18.65 -9.86 10.16
N ILE A 17 18.87 -8.89 9.27
CA ILE A 17 18.77 -9.08 7.82
C ILE A 17 19.81 -10.12 7.38
N ALA A 18 21.07 -9.97 7.79
CA ALA A 18 22.14 -10.90 7.45
C ALA A 18 21.79 -12.33 7.87
N LYS A 19 21.29 -12.51 9.11
CA LYS A 19 20.86 -13.82 9.61
C LYS A 19 19.76 -14.45 8.77
N ILE A 20 18.78 -13.66 8.32
CA ILE A 20 17.66 -14.16 7.52
C ILE A 20 18.12 -14.49 6.10
N VAL A 21 18.90 -13.60 5.47
CA VAL A 21 19.37 -13.75 4.08
C VAL A 21 20.37 -14.90 3.94
N GLN A 22 21.18 -15.18 4.96
CA GLN A 22 22.15 -16.28 4.96
C GLN A 22 21.56 -17.63 5.39
N SER A 23 20.30 -17.65 5.84
CA SER A 23 19.63 -18.88 6.28
C SER A 23 19.12 -19.67 5.08
N ASP A 24 19.36 -20.98 5.07
CA ASP A 24 18.75 -21.91 4.10
C ASP A 24 17.28 -22.27 4.46
N GLU A 25 16.79 -21.82 5.62
CA GLU A 25 15.43 -22.08 6.06
C GLU A 25 14.40 -21.15 5.39
N SER A 26 13.27 -21.73 4.98
CA SER A 26 12.13 -20.96 4.49
C SER A 26 11.47 -20.15 5.62
N ALA A 27 11.23 -18.87 5.36
CA ALA A 27 10.59 -17.96 6.31
C ALA A 27 9.52 -17.08 5.64
N VAL A 28 8.55 -16.65 6.45
CA VAL A 28 7.61 -15.58 6.08
C VAL A 28 8.05 -14.32 6.81
N ILE A 29 8.37 -13.25 6.08
CA ILE A 29 8.84 -11.99 6.66
C ILE A 29 7.71 -10.97 6.61
N ILE A 30 7.36 -10.41 7.77
CA ILE A 30 6.43 -9.27 7.86
C ILE A 30 7.23 -8.07 8.33
N ALA A 31 7.35 -7.04 7.49
CA ALA A 31 8.14 -5.86 7.77
C ALA A 31 7.43 -4.57 7.34
N PRO A 32 7.53 -3.48 8.11
CA PRO A 32 7.08 -2.15 7.68
C PRO A 32 8.07 -1.56 6.66
N HIS A 33 7.66 -0.74 5.68
CA HIS A 33 6.36 -0.10 5.47
C HIS A 33 5.58 -0.73 4.30
N GLY A 34 4.26 -0.81 4.40
CA GLY A 34 3.41 -1.57 3.47
C GLY A 34 3.36 -1.13 2.00
N MET A 35 4.10 -0.08 1.62
CA MET A 35 4.20 0.41 0.24
C MET A 35 5.64 0.48 -0.32
N LEU A 36 6.62 -0.08 0.40
CA LEU A 36 8.04 -0.12 -0.02
C LEU A 36 8.71 1.26 -0.24
N ASN A 37 8.18 2.34 0.34
CA ASN A 37 8.80 3.68 0.23
C ASN A 37 9.93 3.93 1.24
N GLY A 38 10.22 2.96 2.11
CA GLY A 38 11.23 3.11 3.16
C GLY A 38 11.06 2.11 4.29
N GLY A 39 11.92 2.24 5.31
CA GLY A 39 11.95 1.36 6.47
C GLY A 39 12.59 -0.01 6.19
N PRO A 40 12.51 -0.94 7.16
CA PRO A 40 13.17 -2.25 7.08
C PRO A 40 12.83 -3.06 5.83
N VAL A 41 11.60 -2.95 5.32
CA VAL A 41 11.16 -3.69 4.14
C VAL A 41 12.03 -3.42 2.89
N VAL A 42 12.59 -2.21 2.76
CA VAL A 42 13.45 -1.87 1.61
C VAL A 42 14.78 -2.60 1.71
N ASP A 43 15.28 -2.82 2.93
CA ASP A 43 16.51 -3.56 3.16
C ASP A 43 16.33 -5.05 2.81
N TYR A 44 15.21 -5.66 3.20
CA TYR A 44 14.85 -7.02 2.78
C TYR A 44 14.63 -7.11 1.28
N PHE A 45 13.90 -6.16 0.69
CA PHE A 45 13.64 -6.12 -0.74
C PHE A 45 14.95 -6.07 -1.54
N ALA A 46 15.90 -5.21 -1.16
CA ALA A 46 17.18 -5.09 -1.86
C ALA A 46 18.00 -6.40 -1.87
N GLN A 47 17.89 -7.21 -0.82
CA GLN A 47 18.62 -8.48 -0.68
C GLN A 47 17.88 -9.67 -1.29
N LEU A 48 16.55 -9.71 -1.19
CA LEU A 48 15.74 -10.88 -1.54
C LEU A 48 15.12 -10.79 -2.94
N ALA A 49 14.92 -9.59 -3.49
CA ALA A 49 14.31 -9.40 -4.81
C ALA A 49 15.02 -10.12 -5.98
N PRO A 50 16.36 -10.23 -6.01
CA PRO A 50 17.06 -10.89 -7.13
C PRO A 50 16.91 -12.41 -7.20
N ASP A 51 16.37 -13.06 -6.17
CA ASP A 51 16.19 -14.52 -6.14
C ASP A 51 14.74 -14.90 -6.49
N GLU A 52 14.56 -15.63 -7.59
CA GLU A 52 13.26 -16.06 -8.11
C GLU A 52 12.51 -17.04 -7.21
N ARG A 53 13.21 -17.68 -6.26
CA ARG A 53 12.60 -18.59 -5.27
C ARG A 53 11.76 -17.83 -4.24
N ASN A 54 12.00 -16.52 -4.09
CA ASN A 54 11.28 -15.67 -3.17
C ASN A 54 9.93 -15.21 -3.76
N LYS A 55 9.06 -14.72 -2.89
CA LYS A 55 7.79 -14.10 -3.28
C LYS A 55 7.50 -12.87 -2.44
N LEU A 56 7.06 -11.80 -3.10
CA LEU A 56 6.59 -10.58 -2.47
C LEU A 56 5.06 -10.52 -2.51
N ILE A 57 4.45 -10.33 -1.35
CA ILE A 57 3.00 -10.30 -1.20
C ILE A 57 2.59 -8.92 -0.69
N PHE A 58 1.83 -8.19 -1.51
CA PHE A 58 1.16 -6.96 -1.10
C PHE A 58 -0.22 -7.29 -0.54
N VAL A 59 -0.51 -6.83 0.67
CA VAL A 59 -1.81 -7.04 1.35
C VAL A 59 -2.63 -5.75 1.49
N SER A 60 -2.03 -4.62 1.10
CA SER A 60 -2.62 -3.28 1.19
C SER A 60 -2.56 -2.57 -0.15
N TYR A 61 -3.40 -1.54 -0.29
CA TYR A 61 -3.38 -0.64 -1.44
C TYR A 61 -1.99 -0.02 -1.62
N GLN A 62 -1.54 0.10 -2.87
CA GLN A 62 -0.26 0.69 -3.24
C GLN A 62 -0.54 2.05 -3.88
N ALA A 63 -0.14 3.15 -3.26
CA ALA A 63 -0.42 4.48 -3.81
C ALA A 63 0.40 4.75 -5.09
N GLU A 64 -0.11 5.64 -5.94
CA GLU A 64 0.62 6.08 -7.13
C GLU A 64 1.97 6.70 -6.75
N GLY A 65 3.00 6.46 -7.57
CA GLY A 65 4.37 6.91 -7.32
C GLY A 65 5.15 6.10 -6.27
N THR A 66 4.53 5.10 -5.62
CA THR A 66 5.24 4.22 -4.68
C THR A 66 6.02 3.12 -5.39
N LEU A 67 7.07 2.61 -4.74
CA LEU A 67 7.84 1.47 -5.26
C LEU A 67 6.94 0.23 -5.39
N GLY A 68 6.04 -0.01 -4.42
CA GLY A 68 5.08 -1.11 -4.51
C GLY A 68 4.13 -1.00 -5.70
N ARG A 69 3.65 0.20 -6.04
CA ARG A 69 2.83 0.42 -7.24
C ARG A 69 3.62 0.14 -8.52
N ARG A 70 4.87 0.59 -8.61
CA ARG A 70 5.76 0.34 -9.75
C ARG A 70 5.99 -1.16 -9.99
N ILE A 71 6.24 -1.93 -8.93
CA ILE A 71 6.39 -3.39 -8.99
C ILE A 71 5.12 -4.05 -9.53
N LEU A 72 3.95 -3.66 -9.02
CA LEU A 72 2.66 -4.18 -9.49
C LEU A 72 2.35 -3.79 -10.95
N ASN A 73 2.88 -2.65 -11.42
CA ASN A 73 2.76 -2.21 -12.81
C ASN A 73 3.74 -2.95 -13.76
N GLY A 74 4.54 -3.89 -13.26
CA GLY A 74 5.41 -4.73 -14.06
C GLY A 74 6.87 -4.27 -14.14
N GLU A 75 7.24 -3.20 -13.45
CA GLU A 75 8.65 -2.79 -13.39
C GLU A 75 9.49 -3.84 -12.66
N ARG A 76 10.72 -4.05 -13.12
CA ARG A 76 11.64 -5.06 -12.58
C ARG A 76 13.01 -4.51 -12.20
N GLU A 77 13.39 -3.34 -12.71
CA GLU A 77 14.65 -2.70 -12.37
C GLU A 77 14.40 -1.48 -11.48
N PHE A 78 15.14 -1.39 -10.37
CA PHE A 78 14.94 -0.31 -9.40
C PHE A 78 16.27 0.21 -8.88
N VAL A 79 16.34 1.52 -8.64
CA VAL A 79 17.35 2.10 -7.76
C VAL A 79 16.75 2.18 -6.37
N VAL A 80 17.33 1.46 -5.42
CA VAL A 80 16.88 1.43 -4.02
C VAL A 80 18.01 1.84 -3.10
N ARG A 81 17.66 2.60 -2.05
CA ARG A 81 18.59 2.94 -0.97
C ARG A 81 18.30 2.07 0.24
N SER A 82 19.21 1.15 0.53
CA SER A 82 19.17 0.27 1.71
C SER A 82 20.31 0.60 2.66
N LEU A 83 20.19 0.15 3.91
CA LEU A 83 21.29 0.24 4.88
C LEU A 83 22.47 -0.64 4.52
N VAL A 84 22.21 -1.83 3.99
CA VAL A 84 23.24 -2.86 3.79
C VAL A 84 24.05 -2.59 2.52
N GLY A 85 23.45 -1.98 1.51
CA GLY A 85 24.07 -1.75 0.19
C GLY A 85 24.16 -0.30 -0.26
N GLY A 86 23.74 0.67 0.57
CA GLY A 86 23.64 2.06 0.13
C GLY A 86 22.63 2.22 -1.00
N GLU A 87 22.91 3.12 -1.95
CA GLU A 87 22.14 3.26 -3.18
C GLU A 87 22.62 2.24 -4.21
N THR A 88 21.75 1.31 -4.60
CA THR A 88 22.10 0.22 -5.50
C THR A 88 21.00 -0.02 -6.54
N LYS A 89 21.43 -0.50 -7.71
CA LYS A 89 20.53 -0.99 -8.75
C LYS A 89 20.21 -2.46 -8.48
N ILE A 90 18.94 -2.80 -8.50
CA ILE A 90 18.47 -4.16 -8.33
C ILE A 90 17.61 -4.58 -9.53
N GLU A 91 17.80 -5.82 -9.95
CA GLU A 91 16.90 -6.52 -10.86
C GLU A 91 16.06 -7.48 -10.02
N MET A 92 14.75 -7.25 -9.99
CA MET A 92 13.78 -8.08 -9.29
C MET A 92 13.40 -9.28 -10.15
N ARG A 93 13.71 -10.47 -9.66
CA ARG A 93 13.35 -11.76 -10.28
C ARG A 93 12.27 -12.52 -9.50
N MET A 94 12.07 -12.19 -8.22
CA MET A 94 11.00 -12.77 -7.42
C MET A 94 9.61 -12.39 -7.95
N GLU A 95 8.63 -13.28 -7.76
CA GLU A 95 7.24 -13.00 -8.09
C GLU A 95 6.65 -11.96 -7.12
N ALA A 96 5.85 -11.02 -7.62
CA ALA A 96 5.03 -10.13 -6.81
C ALA A 96 3.55 -10.37 -7.05
N VAL A 97 2.79 -10.56 -5.97
CA VAL A 97 1.34 -10.72 -6.00
C VAL A 97 0.65 -9.75 -5.06
N SER A 98 -0.58 -9.36 -5.39
CA SER A 98 -1.44 -8.57 -4.52
C SER A 98 -2.62 -9.42 -4.05
N ILE A 99 -2.78 -9.53 -2.74
CA ILE A 99 -3.90 -10.24 -2.11
C ILE A 99 -4.85 -9.19 -1.51
N PRO A 100 -6.02 -8.96 -2.13
CA PRO A 100 -7.01 -8.04 -1.59
C PRO A 100 -7.64 -8.60 -0.30
N GLY A 101 -8.22 -7.71 0.53
CA GLY A 101 -9.01 -8.10 1.71
C GLY A 101 -8.37 -7.73 3.07
N PHE A 102 -7.14 -7.25 3.10
CA PHE A 102 -6.43 -6.89 4.34
C PHE A 102 -6.12 -5.39 4.49
N SER A 103 -6.60 -4.55 3.56
CA SER A 103 -6.24 -3.11 3.53
C SER A 103 -6.82 -2.28 4.66
N GLY A 104 -7.80 -2.81 5.42
CA GLY A 104 -8.57 -2.07 6.42
C GLY A 104 -9.54 -1.04 5.82
N HIS A 105 -9.57 -0.87 4.50
CA HIS A 105 -10.50 0.02 3.81
C HIS A 105 -11.72 -0.73 3.31
N SER A 106 -12.89 -0.09 3.45
CA SER A 106 -14.12 -0.59 2.87
C SER A 106 -14.03 -0.63 1.34
N ASP A 107 -14.49 -1.73 0.75
CA ASP A 107 -14.61 -1.85 -0.69
C ASP A 107 -15.75 -0.99 -1.25
N ARG A 108 -15.89 -0.95 -2.58
CA ARG A 108 -16.94 -0.15 -3.23
C ARG A 108 -18.35 -0.56 -2.78
N ARG A 109 -18.61 -1.86 -2.58
CA ARG A 109 -19.92 -2.38 -2.18
C ARG A 109 -20.23 -1.98 -0.73
N GLU A 110 -19.25 -2.06 0.15
CA GLU A 110 -19.34 -1.65 1.55
C GLU A 110 -19.56 -0.15 1.67
N LEU A 111 -18.84 0.68 0.92
CA LEU A 111 -19.09 2.13 0.89
C LEU A 111 -20.51 2.48 0.40
N MET A 112 -20.98 1.81 -0.66
CA MET A 112 -22.35 2.02 -1.15
C MET A 112 -23.40 1.57 -0.14
N LYS A 113 -23.17 0.44 0.55
CA LYS A 113 -24.03 -0.03 1.64
C LYS A 113 -24.00 0.90 2.84
N TYR A 114 -22.87 1.48 3.18
CA TYR A 114 -22.76 2.42 4.28
C TYR A 114 -23.71 3.61 4.07
N ILE A 115 -23.69 4.22 2.88
CA ILE A 115 -24.62 5.30 2.51
C ILE A 115 -26.10 4.82 2.52
N GLU A 116 -26.34 3.58 2.12
CA GLU A 116 -27.67 2.95 2.13
C GLU A 116 -28.28 2.80 3.52
N HIS A 117 -27.46 2.66 4.57
CA HIS A 117 -27.93 2.45 5.94
C HIS A 117 -27.85 3.71 6.82
N LEU A 118 -27.33 4.83 6.33
CA LEU A 118 -27.36 6.09 7.08
C LEU A 118 -28.79 6.58 7.30
N GLU A 119 -29.12 6.85 8.56
CA GLU A 119 -30.37 7.47 9.02
C GLU A 119 -30.08 8.58 10.05
N PRO A 120 -30.60 9.81 9.87
CA PRO A 120 -31.33 10.28 8.69
C PRO A 120 -30.43 10.30 7.43
N LYS A 121 -31.05 10.25 6.24
CA LYS A 121 -30.30 10.34 4.99
C LYS A 121 -29.56 11.68 4.89
N PRO A 122 -28.25 11.69 4.57
CA PRO A 122 -27.52 12.92 4.43
C PRO A 122 -28.00 13.69 3.20
N LYS A 123 -28.13 15.01 3.31
CA LYS A 123 -28.45 15.88 2.17
C LYS A 123 -27.27 16.04 1.20
N LYS A 124 -26.05 15.94 1.74
CA LYS A 124 -24.78 16.11 1.02
C LYS A 124 -23.76 15.10 1.53
N VAL A 125 -22.97 14.53 0.62
CA VAL A 125 -21.82 13.68 0.95
C VAL A 125 -20.56 14.29 0.38
N VAL A 126 -19.55 14.50 1.21
CA VAL A 126 -18.24 14.99 0.77
C VAL A 126 -17.32 13.79 0.60
N LEU A 127 -16.81 13.59 -0.61
CA LEU A 127 -15.89 12.49 -0.90
C LEU A 127 -14.46 12.99 -0.93
N VAL A 128 -13.61 12.32 -0.16
CA VAL A 128 -12.19 12.63 0.01
C VAL A 128 -11.37 11.34 -0.06
N HIS A 129 -10.04 11.47 -0.04
CA HIS A 129 -9.09 10.37 0.14
C HIS A 129 -9.29 9.19 -0.85
N GLY A 130 -9.12 9.48 -2.13
CA GLY A 130 -9.09 8.46 -3.19
C GLY A 130 -8.48 9.00 -4.47
N GLU A 131 -8.17 8.10 -5.40
CA GLU A 131 -7.74 8.51 -6.74
C GLU A 131 -8.86 9.33 -7.42
N PRO A 132 -8.53 10.39 -8.17
CA PRO A 132 -9.53 11.29 -8.76
C PRO A 132 -10.63 10.56 -9.53
N SER A 133 -10.25 9.58 -10.36
CA SER A 133 -11.20 8.79 -11.16
C SER A 133 -12.12 7.92 -10.31
N LYS A 134 -11.62 7.35 -9.20
CA LYS A 134 -12.38 6.51 -8.28
C LYS A 134 -13.36 7.33 -7.45
N VAL A 135 -12.95 8.52 -7.01
CA VAL A 135 -13.80 9.45 -6.27
C VAL A 135 -14.95 9.94 -7.15
N VAL A 136 -14.67 10.34 -8.39
CA VAL A 136 -15.72 10.73 -9.36
C VAL A 136 -16.67 9.56 -9.63
N SER A 137 -16.15 8.35 -9.84
CA SER A 137 -16.97 7.16 -10.05
C SER A 137 -17.91 6.86 -8.87
N LEU A 138 -17.41 6.99 -7.63
CA LEU A 138 -18.22 6.80 -6.43
C LEU A 138 -19.27 7.89 -6.27
N ALA A 139 -18.91 9.16 -6.52
CA ALA A 139 -19.84 10.29 -6.52
C ALA A 139 -21.03 10.04 -7.46
N THR A 140 -20.75 9.75 -8.73
CA THR A 140 -21.78 9.44 -9.72
C THR A 140 -22.67 8.27 -9.28
N SER A 141 -22.09 7.24 -8.66
CA SER A 141 -22.85 6.08 -8.17
C SER A 141 -23.80 6.46 -7.03
N ILE A 142 -23.37 7.31 -6.10
CA ILE A 142 -24.17 7.80 -4.98
C ILE A 142 -25.31 8.70 -5.48
N GLU A 143 -25.00 9.64 -6.38
CA GLU A 143 -25.98 10.57 -6.95
C GLU A 143 -27.07 9.85 -7.74
N LEU A 144 -26.68 8.91 -8.60
CA LEU A 144 -27.63 8.16 -9.41
C LEU A 144 -28.55 7.28 -8.56
N LYS A 145 -27.99 6.54 -7.59
CA LYS A 145 -28.73 5.55 -6.78
C LYS A 145 -29.55 6.19 -5.67
N TYR A 146 -28.99 7.15 -4.94
CA TYR A 146 -29.60 7.67 -3.70
C TYR A 146 -30.14 9.10 -3.83
N LYS A 147 -29.92 9.78 -4.98
CA LYS A 147 -30.31 11.19 -5.19
C LYS A 147 -29.73 12.15 -4.15
N ILE A 148 -28.56 11.80 -3.60
CA ILE A 148 -27.82 12.62 -2.62
C ILE A 148 -26.76 13.43 -3.38
N THR A 149 -26.71 14.74 -3.14
CA THR A 149 -25.66 15.60 -3.74
C THR A 149 -24.28 15.20 -3.22
N THR A 150 -23.32 15.03 -4.13
CA THR A 150 -21.93 14.79 -3.72
C THR A 150 -21.05 16.01 -3.96
N ILE A 151 -20.01 16.16 -3.15
CA ILE A 151 -19.02 17.23 -3.26
C ILE A 151 -17.63 16.60 -3.25
N ILE A 152 -16.81 16.95 -4.24
CA ILE A 152 -15.42 16.52 -4.37
C ILE A 152 -14.52 17.75 -4.25
N PRO A 153 -14.09 18.13 -3.03
CA PRO A 153 -13.33 19.36 -2.84
C PRO A 153 -11.92 19.22 -3.39
N LYS A 154 -11.37 20.35 -3.86
CA LYS A 154 -9.94 20.49 -4.11
C LYS A 154 -9.20 20.79 -2.81
N VAL A 155 -7.89 20.49 -2.78
CA VAL A 155 -7.03 20.85 -1.65
C VAL A 155 -7.10 22.37 -1.42
N GLY A 156 -7.40 22.77 -0.18
CA GLY A 156 -7.57 24.18 0.20
C GLY A 156 -8.96 24.77 -0.04
N GLU A 157 -9.87 24.03 -0.67
CA GLU A 157 -11.26 24.46 -0.86
C GLU A 157 -12.02 24.45 0.48
N ARG A 158 -12.87 25.45 0.69
CA ARG A 158 -13.72 25.57 1.89
C ARG A 158 -15.16 25.25 1.52
N ILE A 159 -15.71 24.22 2.16
CA ILE A 159 -17.12 23.86 2.02
C ILE A 159 -17.90 24.52 3.17
N ARG A 160 -18.95 25.27 2.83
CA ARG A 160 -19.89 25.78 3.83
C ARG A 160 -20.91 24.70 4.18
N SER A 161 -20.89 24.22 5.43
CA SER A 161 -21.99 23.41 5.95
C SER A 161 -23.22 24.30 6.12
N LEU A 162 -24.38 23.82 5.66
CA LEU A 162 -25.68 24.43 5.96
C LEU A 162 -26.14 23.99 7.34
#